data_AF-A0A3N4J7V8-F1
#
_entry.id   AF-A0A3N4J7V8-F1
#
_cell.length_a   1.000
_cell.length_b   1.000
_cell.length_c   1.000
_cell.angle_alpha   90.00
_cell.angle_beta   90.00
_cell.angle_gamma   90.00
#
_symmetry.space_group_name_H-M   'P 1'
#
loop_
_entity.id
_entity.type
_entity.pdbx_description
1 polymer ?
#
loop_
_entity_poly.entity_id
_entity_poly.type
_entity_poly.pdbx_seq_one_letter_code
_entity_poly.pdbx_strand_id
1 'polypeptide(L)'
;MHFWEFAIECPVDQYELSNIYNLDEILIPFEYLNGKTYDVTGGKTDKCQPTLVLGIFTDGIVRVPPMVIFYGTGQRLRSEKEKYHMGVLVEYNSTAYMNDTLFECYITSHLIPILGSQPTPFALDLMGSHKTLAILDILRQNDITPSLIPSGCTSLVQPLDISVNKPFKEMLCDLTDQKIFELESMEAFERWTVGDCCIMTTQCIGNAFHQFHTHKAEIICFSFCNVGLSLPIDGSLDYKIDIKGFENLQIRV
;
A
#
# COMPACT_ATOMS: atom_id res chain seq x y z
N MET A 1 11.74 15.21 24.73
CA MET A 1 10.44 15.77 24.32
C MET A 1 10.02 14.93 23.13
N HIS A 2 9.08 14.01 23.33
CA HIS A 2 8.73 12.99 22.34
C HIS A 2 7.76 13.59 21.32
N PHE A 3 8.04 13.41 20.03
CA PHE A 3 7.23 13.87 18.88
C PHE A 3 5.72 13.56 19.02
N TRP A 4 5.39 12.45 19.70
CA TRP A 4 4.04 12.02 20.04
C TRP A 4 3.22 13.05 20.86
N GLU A 5 3.86 13.88 21.68
CA GLU A 5 3.17 14.88 22.49
C GLU A 5 2.69 16.09 21.67
N PHE A 6 3.24 16.32 20.46
CA PHE A 6 2.89 17.46 19.61
C PHE A 6 1.98 17.08 18.43
N ALA A 7 2.09 15.84 17.93
CA ALA A 7 1.27 15.37 16.81
C ALA A 7 -0.19 15.08 17.20
N ILE A 8 -0.48 14.86 18.49
CA ILE A 8 -1.84 14.57 18.97
C ILE A 8 -2.66 15.85 19.22
N GLU A 9 -2.05 17.04 19.32
CA GLU A 9 -2.75 18.27 19.73
C GLU A 9 -3.01 19.30 18.61
N CYS A 10 -2.53 19.07 17.38
CA CYS A 10 -2.84 19.95 16.25
C CYS A 10 -3.68 19.20 15.19
N PRO A 11 -5.01 19.38 15.14
CA PRO A 11 -5.76 19.04 13.93
C PRO A 11 -5.12 19.79 12.76
N VAL A 12 -4.99 19.14 11.61
CA VAL A 12 -4.57 19.80 10.37
C VAL A 12 -5.81 20.58 9.88
N ASP A 13 -6.13 21.66 10.61
CA ASP A 13 -7.36 22.46 10.62
C ASP A 13 -8.68 21.67 10.67
N GLN A 14 -9.01 20.97 9.57
CA GLN A 14 -10.25 20.21 9.35
C GLN A 14 -10.04 18.70 9.24
N TYR A 15 -8.79 18.22 9.21
CA TYR A 15 -8.47 16.81 9.00
C TYR A 15 -7.79 16.21 10.24
N GLU A 16 -8.35 15.11 10.73
CA GLU A 16 -7.75 14.25 11.73
C GLU A 16 -6.57 13.46 11.11
N LEU A 17 -5.47 13.29 11.84
CA LEU A 17 -4.34 12.47 11.36
C LEU A 17 -4.75 11.02 11.09
N SER A 18 -5.77 10.52 11.79
CA SER A 18 -6.37 9.20 11.57
C SER A 18 -7.15 9.09 10.25
N ASN A 19 -7.34 10.20 9.53
CA ASN A 19 -8.18 10.30 8.33
C ASN A 19 -7.43 10.85 7.12
N ILE A 20 -6.12 11.07 7.22
CA ILE A 20 -5.27 11.36 6.06
C ILE A 20 -4.72 10.04 5.55
N TYR A 21 -5.01 9.70 4.30
CA TYR A 21 -4.71 8.39 3.72
C TYR A 21 -3.86 8.52 2.45
N ASN A 22 -2.84 7.67 2.32
CA ASN A 22 -2.07 7.51 1.08
C ASN A 22 -2.15 6.05 0.63
N LEU A 23 -2.32 5.83 -0.68
CA LEU A 23 -2.32 4.50 -1.29
C LEU A 23 -1.40 4.49 -2.51
N ASP A 24 -0.71 3.36 -2.70
CA ASP A 24 0.17 3.09 -3.82
C ASP A 24 0.24 1.59 -4.11
N GLU A 25 0.54 1.25 -5.37
CA GLU A 25 0.74 -0.12 -5.82
C GLU A 25 2.22 -0.44 -6.04
N ILE A 26 2.68 -1.53 -5.40
CA ILE A 26 4.02 -2.05 -5.60
C ILE A 26 4.00 -3.47 -6.18
N LEU A 27 4.87 -3.71 -7.15
CA LEU A 27 5.18 -5.08 -7.58
C LEU A 27 6.00 -5.78 -6.50
N ILE A 28 5.58 -6.98 -6.13
CA ILE A 28 6.35 -7.84 -5.23
C ILE A 28 7.42 -8.54 -6.06
N PRO A 29 8.71 -8.43 -5.70
CA PRO A 29 9.77 -9.17 -6.37
C PRO A 29 9.66 -10.65 -6.03
N PHE A 30 9.44 -11.50 -7.03
CA PHE A 30 9.45 -12.96 -6.87
C PHE A 30 10.63 -13.55 -7.64
N GLU A 31 11.72 -13.87 -6.96
CA GLU A 31 12.82 -14.64 -7.57
C GLU A 31 12.55 -16.16 -7.51
N TYR A 32 11.76 -16.62 -6.53
CA TYR A 32 11.47 -18.05 -6.31
C TYR A 32 10.32 -18.61 -7.18
N LEU A 33 9.58 -17.76 -7.91
CA LEU A 33 8.64 -18.21 -8.96
C LEU A 33 9.32 -18.46 -10.31
N ASN A 34 10.63 -18.21 -10.41
CA ASN A 34 11.37 -18.33 -11.65
C ASN A 34 11.47 -19.82 -12.04
N GLY A 35 10.56 -20.28 -12.91
CA GLY A 35 10.57 -21.65 -13.45
C GLY A 35 9.21 -22.33 -13.61
N LYS A 36 8.11 -21.79 -13.07
CA LYS A 36 6.76 -22.37 -13.24
C LYS A 36 5.76 -21.29 -13.65
N THR A 37 5.65 -21.05 -14.96
CA THR A 37 4.62 -20.20 -15.57
C THR A 37 3.23 -20.81 -15.42
N TYR A 38 2.22 -19.95 -15.28
CA TYR A 38 0.79 -20.31 -15.26
C TYR A 38 0.24 -20.78 -16.62
N ASP A 39 1.10 -20.87 -17.64
CA ASP A 39 0.70 -21.18 -19.00
C ASP A 39 1.31 -22.51 -19.46
N VAL A 40 0.43 -23.37 -19.98
CA VAL A 40 0.83 -24.37 -20.95
C VAL A 40 1.41 -23.56 -22.12
N THR A 41 2.66 -23.82 -22.51
CA THR A 41 3.39 -23.19 -23.64
C THR A 41 3.97 -21.76 -23.48
N GLY A 42 5.20 -21.69 -22.95
CA GLY A 42 6.33 -21.04 -23.65
C GLY A 42 6.31 -19.52 -23.93
N GLY A 43 5.62 -18.71 -23.14
CA GLY A 43 5.62 -17.24 -23.25
C GLY A 43 6.53 -16.55 -22.20
N LYS A 44 7.10 -15.39 -22.56
CA LYS A 44 8.03 -14.56 -21.76
C LYS A 44 7.63 -14.41 -20.27
N THR A 45 8.66 -14.34 -19.43
CA THR A 45 8.76 -14.44 -17.95
C THR A 45 8.05 -13.38 -17.10
N ASP A 46 7.30 -12.42 -17.65
CA ASP A 46 6.87 -11.22 -16.91
C ASP A 46 5.42 -11.23 -16.40
N LYS A 47 4.63 -12.31 -16.63
CA LYS A 47 3.17 -12.29 -16.44
C LYS A 47 2.62 -12.82 -15.10
N CYS A 48 3.46 -13.12 -14.12
CA CYS A 48 3.01 -13.80 -12.88
C CYS A 48 3.40 -13.08 -11.58
N GLN A 49 3.92 -11.85 -11.64
CA GLN A 49 4.16 -11.06 -10.43
C GLN A 49 2.84 -10.48 -9.92
N PRO A 50 2.46 -10.74 -8.66
CA PRO A 50 1.30 -10.11 -8.07
C PRO A 50 1.60 -8.66 -7.70
N THR A 51 0.55 -7.85 -7.76
CA THR A 51 0.58 -6.45 -7.30
C THR A 51 0.13 -6.39 -5.85
N LEU A 52 0.90 -5.70 -5.02
CA LEU A 52 0.53 -5.36 -3.66
C LEU A 52 0.04 -3.92 -3.61
N VAL A 53 -1.20 -3.75 -3.18
CA VAL A 53 -1.81 -2.45 -2.90
C VAL A 53 -1.58 -2.17 -1.42
N LEU A 54 -0.80 -1.14 -1.15
CA LEU A 54 -0.52 -0.65 0.19
C LEU A 54 -1.26 0.66 0.41
N GLY A 55 -1.91 0.79 1.55
CA GLY A 55 -2.37 2.08 2.01
C GLY A 55 -2.16 2.26 3.50
N ILE A 56 -1.87 3.50 3.87
CA ILE A 56 -1.43 3.89 5.21
C ILE A 56 -2.14 5.16 5.64
N PHE A 57 -2.50 5.22 6.92
CA PHE A 57 -2.95 6.44 7.57
C PHE A 57 -1.76 7.18 8.17
N THR A 58 -1.85 8.50 8.22
CA THR A 58 -0.77 9.36 8.75
C THR A 58 -0.37 9.02 10.19
N ASP A 59 -1.31 8.56 11.02
CA ASP A 59 -1.02 8.16 12.40
C ASP A 59 -0.33 6.79 12.54
N GLY A 60 -0.11 6.08 11.43
CA GLY A 60 0.53 4.77 11.42
C GLY A 60 -0.31 3.66 12.05
N ILE A 61 -1.61 3.88 12.29
CA ILE A 61 -2.50 2.85 12.86
C ILE A 61 -3.17 2.08 11.72
N VAL A 62 -3.07 0.75 11.79
CA VAL A 62 -3.70 -0.16 10.83
C VAL A 62 -5.22 -0.13 10.99
N ARG A 63 -5.92 0.27 9.93
CA ARG A 63 -7.38 0.18 9.84
C ARG A 63 -7.87 -0.54 8.58
N VAL A 64 -7.12 -0.43 7.49
CA VAL A 64 -7.38 -1.14 6.24
C VAL A 64 -6.23 -2.13 6.01
N PRO A 65 -6.50 -3.44 5.82
CA PRO A 65 -5.46 -4.41 5.52
C PRO A 65 -4.86 -4.18 4.11
N PRO A 66 -3.61 -4.60 3.86
CA PRO A 66 -3.04 -4.58 2.52
C PRO A 66 -3.78 -5.56 1.62
N MET A 67 -3.81 -5.27 0.31
CA MET A 67 -4.42 -6.13 -0.70
C MET A 67 -3.38 -6.67 -1.66
N VAL A 68 -3.40 -7.97 -1.92
CA VAL A 68 -2.61 -8.59 -2.98
C VAL A 68 -3.52 -9.03 -4.12
N ILE A 69 -3.12 -8.69 -5.34
CA ILE A 69 -3.81 -9.04 -6.58
C ILE A 69 -2.95 -10.08 -7.29
N PHE A 70 -3.42 -11.32 -7.31
CA PHE A 70 -2.76 -12.40 -8.04
C PHE A 70 -3.29 -12.51 -9.47
N TYR A 71 -2.44 -13.03 -10.35
CA TYR A 71 -2.87 -13.45 -11.68
C TYR A 71 -3.75 -14.72 -11.56
N GLY A 72 -4.93 -14.71 -12.17
CA GLY A 72 -5.75 -15.92 -12.28
C GLY A 72 -7.16 -15.68 -12.83
N THR A 73 -7.71 -16.71 -13.49
CA THR A 73 -9.12 -16.77 -13.90
C THR A 73 -9.74 -18.12 -13.50
N GLY A 74 -10.97 -18.13 -12.96
CA GLY A 74 -11.76 -19.36 -12.73
C GLY A 74 -12.03 -19.77 -11.26
N GLN A 75 -12.69 -20.91 -11.07
CA GLN A 75 -13.22 -21.39 -9.78
C GLN A 75 -12.17 -21.97 -8.81
N ARG A 76 -11.02 -22.45 -9.30
CA ARG A 76 -9.97 -23.08 -8.47
C ARG A 76 -9.34 -22.12 -7.45
N LEU A 77 -9.45 -20.81 -7.68
CA LEU A 77 -8.89 -19.73 -6.85
C LEU A 77 -9.59 -19.55 -5.49
N ARG A 78 -10.66 -20.31 -5.22
CA ARG A 78 -11.47 -20.16 -3.99
C ARG A 78 -11.18 -21.21 -2.91
N SER A 79 -10.58 -22.35 -3.23
CA SER A 79 -10.38 -23.45 -2.27
C SER A 79 -9.29 -23.19 -1.23
N GLU A 80 -8.38 -22.25 -1.51
CA GLU A 80 -7.25 -21.89 -0.65
C GLU A 80 -7.50 -20.65 0.20
N LYS A 81 -8.64 -19.97 0.01
CA LYS A 81 -8.98 -18.72 0.74
C LYS A 81 -8.93 -18.88 2.26
N GLU A 82 -9.30 -20.05 2.77
CA GLU A 82 -9.27 -20.35 4.21
C GLU A 82 -7.85 -20.43 4.79
N LYS A 83 -6.83 -20.58 3.93
CA LYS A 83 -5.41 -20.67 4.33
C LYS A 83 -4.69 -19.33 4.25
N TYR A 84 -5.32 -18.31 3.69
CA TYR A 84 -4.73 -16.98 3.59
C TYR A 84 -4.62 -16.28 4.92
N HIS A 85 -3.61 -15.43 5.00
CA HIS A 85 -3.42 -14.59 6.17
C HIS A 85 -4.65 -13.70 6.37
N MET A 86 -5.33 -13.79 7.52
CA MET A 86 -6.59 -13.08 7.78
C MET A 86 -6.47 -11.56 7.66
N GLY A 87 -5.27 -11.02 7.91
CA GLY A 87 -4.95 -9.60 7.76
C GLY A 87 -4.50 -9.18 6.35
N VAL A 88 -4.82 -9.95 5.31
CA VAL A 88 -4.49 -9.61 3.90
C VAL A 88 -5.72 -9.83 3.04
N LEU A 89 -6.10 -8.82 2.26
CA LEU A 89 -7.15 -8.93 1.24
C LEU A 89 -6.56 -9.61 0.01
N VAL A 90 -7.27 -10.57 -0.57
CA VAL A 90 -6.76 -11.36 -1.70
C VAL A 90 -7.74 -11.33 -2.85
N GLU A 91 -7.30 -10.75 -3.96
CA GLU A 91 -8.05 -10.64 -5.20
C GLU A 91 -7.33 -11.31 -6.37
N TYR A 92 -8.12 -11.65 -7.40
CA TYR A 92 -7.60 -12.26 -8.62
C TYR A 92 -8.19 -11.61 -9.84
N ASN A 93 -7.35 -11.37 -10.84
CA ASN A 93 -7.81 -11.02 -12.17
C ASN A 93 -6.82 -11.50 -13.25
N SER A 94 -7.18 -11.25 -14.52
CA SER A 94 -6.39 -11.70 -15.67
C SER A 94 -5.14 -10.85 -15.96
N THR A 95 -4.84 -9.83 -15.16
CA THR A 95 -3.71 -8.92 -15.38
C THR A 95 -2.77 -8.83 -14.16
N ALA A 96 -3.21 -9.26 -12.98
CA ALA A 96 -2.60 -9.04 -11.68
C ALA A 96 -2.43 -7.56 -11.28
N TYR A 97 -3.12 -6.63 -11.94
CA TYR A 97 -3.05 -5.19 -11.65
C TYR A 97 -4.36 -4.63 -11.11
N MET A 98 -4.28 -3.49 -10.44
CA MET A 98 -5.46 -2.69 -10.08
C MET A 98 -6.24 -2.30 -11.35
N ASN A 99 -7.57 -2.31 -11.26
CA ASN A 99 -8.47 -1.86 -12.32
C ASN A 99 -9.66 -1.12 -11.70
N ASP A 100 -10.44 -0.43 -12.54
CA ASP A 100 -11.54 0.44 -12.12
C ASP A 100 -12.52 -0.27 -11.16
N THR A 101 -12.95 -1.49 -11.48
CA THR A 101 -13.90 -2.25 -10.65
C THR A 101 -13.30 -2.68 -9.32
N LEU A 102 -12.04 -3.12 -9.31
CA LEU A 102 -11.36 -3.49 -8.06
C LEU A 102 -11.09 -2.27 -7.18
N PHE A 103 -10.71 -1.14 -7.77
CA PHE A 103 -10.46 0.09 -7.04
C PHE A 103 -11.75 0.65 -6.43
N GLU A 104 -12.85 0.63 -7.18
CA GLU A 104 -14.18 1.00 -6.68
C GLU A 104 -14.60 0.10 -5.51
N CYS A 105 -14.45 -1.22 -5.67
CA CYS A 105 -14.72 -2.19 -4.61
C CYS A 105 -13.87 -1.94 -3.37
N TYR A 106 -12.58 -1.67 -3.55
CA TYR A 106 -11.65 -1.37 -2.47
C TYR A 106 -12.08 -0.16 -1.66
N ILE A 107 -12.38 0.96 -2.34
CA ILE A 107 -12.79 2.20 -1.67
C ILE A 107 -14.12 2.00 -0.95
N THR A 108 -15.12 1.42 -1.63
CA THR A 108 -16.49 1.30 -1.10
C THR A 108 -16.61 0.26 0.01
N SER A 109 -15.87 -0.84 -0.07
CA SER A 109 -16.00 -1.96 0.86
C SER A 109 -15.01 -1.92 2.01
N HIS A 110 -13.86 -1.25 1.85
CA HIS A 110 -12.78 -1.29 2.85
C HIS A 110 -12.39 0.08 3.38
N LEU A 111 -12.31 1.12 2.53
CA LEU A 111 -11.87 2.44 2.97
C LEU A 111 -13.02 3.26 3.59
N ILE A 112 -14.06 3.54 2.82
CA ILE A 112 -15.19 4.41 3.24
C ILE A 112 -15.79 4.00 4.59
N PRO A 113 -16.07 2.70 4.87
CA PRO A 113 -16.66 2.29 6.14
C PRO A 113 -15.82 2.64 7.37
N ILE A 114 -14.51 2.78 7.19
CA ILE A 114 -13.55 3.07 8.26
C ILE A 114 -13.41 4.57 8.53
N LEU A 115 -13.66 5.42 7.53
CA LEU A 115 -13.45 6.87 7.64
C LEU A 115 -14.49 7.57 8.53
N GLY A 116 -15.61 6.92 8.84
CA GLY A 116 -16.61 7.44 9.79
C GLY A 116 -17.27 8.75 9.36
N SER A 117 -17.37 9.00 8.04
CA SER A 117 -17.91 10.24 7.45
C SER A 117 -17.19 11.52 7.90
N GLN A 118 -15.89 11.41 8.21
CA GLN A 118 -15.04 12.57 8.48
C GLN A 118 -14.35 13.07 7.21
N PRO A 119 -14.08 14.38 7.11
CA PRO A 119 -13.25 14.93 6.04
C PRO A 119 -11.94 14.15 5.92
N THR A 120 -11.61 13.69 4.70
CA THR A 120 -10.48 12.78 4.49
C THR A 120 -9.66 13.23 3.27
N PRO A 121 -8.40 13.65 3.44
CA PRO A 121 -7.47 13.82 2.34
C PRO A 121 -6.99 12.46 1.86
N PHE A 122 -7.10 12.19 0.57
CA PHE A 122 -6.69 10.93 -0.03
C PHE A 122 -5.61 11.16 -1.09
N ALA A 123 -4.35 10.98 -0.71
CA ALA A 123 -3.20 11.11 -1.58
C ALA A 123 -3.02 9.87 -2.46
N LEU A 124 -3.03 10.06 -3.77
CA LEU A 124 -2.99 9.01 -4.78
C LEU A 124 -2.17 9.47 -5.99
N ASP A 125 -1.54 8.52 -6.68
CA ASP A 125 -0.94 8.79 -7.98
C ASP A 125 -2.00 9.04 -9.08
N LEU A 126 -1.54 9.43 -10.28
CA LEU A 126 -2.40 9.69 -11.45
C LEU A 126 -2.66 8.44 -12.31
N MET A 127 -2.86 7.27 -11.69
CA MET A 127 -3.28 6.06 -12.39
C MET A 127 -4.69 6.25 -13.00
N GLY A 128 -4.94 5.64 -14.16
CA GLY A 128 -6.20 5.78 -14.91
C GLY A 128 -7.45 5.42 -14.09
N SER A 129 -7.38 4.33 -13.32
CA SER A 129 -8.47 3.82 -12.49
C SER A 129 -8.79 4.73 -11.30
N HIS A 130 -7.81 5.50 -10.80
CA HIS A 130 -7.98 6.38 -9.64
C HIS A 130 -8.77 7.66 -9.96
N LYS A 131 -8.89 8.02 -11.24
CA LYS A 131 -9.44 9.31 -11.69
C LYS A 131 -10.63 9.19 -12.64
N THR A 132 -11.33 8.06 -12.62
CA THR A 132 -12.59 7.94 -13.37
C THR A 132 -13.65 8.86 -12.74
N LEU A 133 -14.61 9.34 -13.53
CA LEU A 133 -15.66 10.21 -13.01
C LEU A 133 -16.47 9.54 -11.90
N ALA A 134 -16.73 8.24 -12.04
CA ALA A 134 -17.44 7.45 -11.03
C ALA A 134 -16.68 7.44 -9.69
N ILE A 135 -15.37 7.22 -9.71
CA ILE A 135 -14.53 7.24 -8.51
C ILE A 135 -14.52 8.63 -7.88
N LEU A 136 -14.30 9.69 -8.66
CA LEU A 136 -14.29 11.06 -8.14
C LEU A 136 -15.65 11.45 -7.54
N ASP A 137 -16.75 11.00 -8.12
CA ASP A 137 -18.09 11.20 -7.58
C ASP A 137 -18.31 10.44 -6.27
N ILE A 138 -17.84 9.19 -6.17
CA ILE A 138 -17.89 8.39 -4.93
C ILE A 138 -17.10 9.08 -3.82
N LEU A 139 -15.87 9.51 -4.10
CA LEU A 139 -15.02 10.20 -3.12
C LEU A 139 -15.69 11.47 -2.60
N ARG A 140 -16.19 12.32 -3.51
CA ARG A 140 -16.90 13.56 -3.17
C ARG A 140 -18.15 13.31 -2.33
N GLN A 141 -18.93 12.27 -2.62
CA GLN A 141 -20.14 11.93 -1.86
C GLN A 141 -19.84 11.47 -0.42
N ASN A 142 -18.59 11.08 -0.14
CA ASN A 142 -18.16 10.58 1.17
C ASN A 142 -17.20 11.54 1.89
N ASP A 143 -17.16 12.82 1.48
CA ASP A 143 -16.29 13.86 2.06
C ASP A 143 -14.79 13.54 1.97
N ILE A 144 -14.42 12.81 0.91
CA ILE A 144 -13.04 12.46 0.61
C ILE A 144 -12.52 13.42 -0.47
N THR A 145 -11.45 14.14 -0.13
CA THR A 145 -10.77 15.08 -1.03
C THR A 145 -9.56 14.38 -1.65
N PRO A 146 -9.59 14.01 -2.95
CA PRO A 146 -8.44 13.40 -3.59
C PRO A 146 -7.32 14.42 -3.79
N SER A 147 -6.13 14.09 -3.30
CA SER A 147 -4.87 14.80 -3.55
C SER A 147 -4.08 14.05 -4.61
N LEU A 148 -4.38 14.32 -5.88
CA LEU A 148 -3.78 13.63 -7.02
C LEU A 148 -2.35 14.11 -7.27
N ILE A 149 -1.40 13.18 -7.19
CA ILE A 149 0.04 13.46 -7.32
C ILE A 149 0.41 13.50 -8.81
N PRO A 150 0.99 14.61 -9.30
CA PRO A 150 1.38 14.73 -10.69
C PRO A 150 2.32 13.61 -11.16
N SER A 151 2.20 13.23 -12.43
CA SER A 151 3.09 12.24 -13.05
C SER A 151 4.54 12.71 -12.95
N GLY A 152 5.44 11.81 -12.56
CA GLY A 152 6.85 12.13 -12.31
C GLY A 152 7.14 12.72 -10.92
N CYS A 153 6.13 13.02 -10.11
CA CYS A 153 6.31 13.59 -8.77
C CYS A 153 6.15 12.58 -7.64
N THR A 154 5.79 11.31 -7.89
CA THR A 154 5.57 10.35 -6.79
C THR A 154 6.83 10.15 -5.94
N SER A 155 8.00 10.03 -6.58
CA SER A 155 9.30 9.97 -5.90
C SER A 155 9.72 11.24 -5.12
N LEU A 156 8.93 12.32 -5.22
CA LEU A 156 9.15 13.58 -4.52
C LEU A 156 8.12 13.81 -3.40
N VAL A 157 6.85 13.50 -3.64
CA VAL A 157 5.75 13.92 -2.77
C VAL A 157 4.77 12.80 -2.38
N GLN A 158 4.94 11.56 -2.85
CA GLN A 158 4.09 10.44 -2.43
C GLN A 158 4.67 9.79 -1.17
N PRO A 159 4.00 9.83 -0.01
CA PRO A 159 4.50 9.28 1.25
C PRO A 159 5.03 7.84 1.13
N LEU A 160 4.25 6.98 0.46
CA LEU A 160 4.64 5.59 0.20
C LEU A 160 5.96 5.49 -0.58
N ASP A 161 6.13 6.23 -1.67
CA ASP A 161 7.35 6.15 -2.48
C ASP A 161 8.59 6.76 -1.83
N ILE A 162 8.44 7.88 -1.11
CA ILE A 162 9.59 8.61 -0.59
C ILE A 162 10.24 7.91 0.61
N SER A 163 9.49 7.12 1.38
CA SER A 163 9.97 6.65 2.69
C SER A 163 9.52 5.24 3.08
N VAL A 164 8.37 4.75 2.60
CA VAL A 164 7.79 3.49 3.12
C VAL A 164 8.07 2.30 2.20
N ASN A 165 7.86 2.44 0.89
CA ASN A 165 7.91 1.37 -0.09
C ASN A 165 9.24 0.62 -0.08
N LYS A 166 10.37 1.34 -0.04
CA LYS A 166 11.69 0.71 -0.02
C LYS A 166 11.93 -0.13 1.24
N PRO A 167 11.88 0.41 2.47
CA PRO A 167 12.11 -0.40 3.67
C PRO A 167 11.04 -1.46 3.90
N PHE A 168 9.81 -1.26 3.38
CA PHE A 168 8.78 -2.30 3.40
C PHE A 168 9.14 -3.46 2.48
N LYS A 169 9.57 -3.18 1.24
CA LYS A 169 10.03 -4.21 0.29
C LYS A 169 11.22 -4.99 0.83
N GLU A 170 12.19 -4.32 1.44
CA GLU A 170 13.34 -4.98 2.08
C GLU A 170 12.87 -5.96 3.17
N MET A 171 11.99 -5.53 4.08
CA MET A 171 11.42 -6.41 5.11
C MET A 171 10.63 -7.58 4.53
N LEU A 172 9.83 -7.34 3.49
CA LEU A 172 9.07 -8.39 2.82
C LEU A 172 10.00 -9.43 2.17
N CYS A 173 11.11 -8.99 1.56
CA CYS A 173 12.13 -9.89 1.01
C CYS A 173 12.75 -10.73 2.11
N ASP A 174 13.24 -10.11 3.19
CA ASP A 174 13.89 -10.83 4.30
C ASP A 174 12.97 -11.91 4.92
N LEU A 175 11.69 -11.57 5.15
CA LEU A 175 10.71 -12.53 5.69
C LEU A 175 10.42 -13.66 4.71
N THR A 176 10.43 -13.36 3.41
CA THR A 176 10.19 -14.36 2.37
C THR A 176 11.38 -15.31 2.25
N ASP A 177 12.60 -14.78 2.24
CA ASP A 177 13.84 -15.58 2.20
C ASP A 177 13.96 -16.48 3.42
N GLN A 178 13.66 -15.95 4.62
CA GLN A 178 13.61 -16.75 5.83
C GLN A 178 12.58 -17.88 5.70
N LYS A 179 11.39 -17.57 5.18
CA LYS A 179 10.31 -18.55 5.03
C LYS A 179 10.68 -19.65 4.04
N ILE A 180 11.33 -19.29 2.94
CA ILE A 180 11.84 -20.22 1.94
C ILE A 180 12.91 -21.11 2.57
N PHE A 181 13.88 -20.54 3.28
CA PHE A 181 14.95 -21.31 3.94
C PHE A 181 14.40 -22.34 4.94
N GLU A 182 13.41 -21.95 5.75
CA GLU A 182 12.71 -22.87 6.66
C GLU A 182 12.08 -24.06 5.91
N LEU A 183 11.55 -23.82 4.71
CA LEU A 183 10.81 -24.80 3.91
C LEU A 183 11.69 -25.59 2.94
N GLU A 184 12.84 -25.07 2.51
CA GLU A 184 13.88 -25.74 1.70
C GLU A 184 14.74 -26.70 2.53
N SER A 185 14.84 -26.49 3.85
CA SER A 185 15.40 -27.49 4.76
C SER A 185 14.58 -28.79 4.80
N MET A 186 13.36 -28.75 4.25
CA MET A 186 12.51 -29.89 3.95
C MET A 186 12.60 -30.13 2.43
N GLU A 187 12.65 -31.37 1.94
CA GLU A 187 12.68 -31.74 0.48
C GLU A 187 11.41 -31.32 -0.31
N ALA A 188 10.79 -30.18 0.03
CA ALA A 188 9.45 -29.76 -0.34
C ALA A 188 9.42 -28.67 -1.43
N PHE A 189 10.48 -27.87 -1.59
CA PHE A 189 10.43 -26.68 -2.45
C PHE A 189 10.17 -26.99 -3.94
N GLU A 190 10.77 -28.04 -4.49
CA GLU A 190 10.50 -28.47 -5.88
C GLU A 190 9.03 -28.87 -6.13
N ARG A 191 8.29 -29.18 -5.05
CA ARG A 191 6.89 -29.64 -5.10
C ARG A 191 5.85 -28.56 -4.88
N TRP A 192 6.25 -27.31 -4.64
CA TRP A 192 5.28 -26.25 -4.38
C TRP A 192 4.33 -26.04 -5.54
N THR A 193 3.05 -26.03 -5.20
CA THR A 193 2.01 -25.60 -6.10
C THR A 193 1.94 -24.08 -6.10
N VAL A 194 1.30 -23.53 -7.13
CA VAL A 194 0.95 -22.11 -7.19
C VAL A 194 0.22 -21.65 -5.92
N GLY A 195 -0.68 -22.49 -5.39
CA GLY A 195 -1.44 -22.17 -4.20
C GLY A 195 -0.57 -22.05 -2.96
N ASP A 196 0.43 -22.92 -2.81
CA ASP A 196 1.40 -22.85 -1.71
C ASP A 196 2.19 -21.53 -1.77
N CYS A 197 2.59 -21.10 -2.97
CA CYS A 197 3.22 -19.80 -3.18
C CYS A 197 2.30 -18.64 -2.79
N CYS A 198 1.04 -18.65 -3.21
CA CYS A 198 0.05 -17.61 -2.85
C CYS A 198 -0.15 -17.56 -1.32
N ILE A 199 -0.31 -18.71 -0.67
CA ILE A 199 -0.48 -18.80 0.79
C ILE A 199 0.73 -18.20 1.50
N MET A 200 1.94 -18.66 1.17
CA MET A 200 3.17 -18.12 1.76
C MET A 200 3.27 -16.61 1.55
N THR A 201 2.99 -16.14 0.33
CA THR A 201 3.01 -14.71 0.00
C THR A 201 2.09 -13.91 0.93
N THR A 202 0.84 -14.36 1.13
CA THR A 202 -0.08 -13.66 2.03
C THR A 202 0.42 -13.67 3.48
N GLN A 203 1.07 -14.75 3.93
CA GLN A 203 1.68 -14.81 5.26
C GLN A 203 2.82 -13.81 5.40
N CYS A 204 3.74 -13.76 4.44
CA CYS A 204 4.86 -12.82 4.44
C CYS A 204 4.37 -11.36 4.40
N ILE A 205 3.38 -11.05 3.55
CA ILE A 205 2.76 -9.71 3.48
C ILE A 205 2.13 -9.34 4.83
N GLY A 206 1.30 -10.21 5.40
CA GLY A 206 0.61 -9.95 6.66
C GLY A 206 1.59 -9.70 7.80
N ASN A 207 2.64 -10.51 7.88
CA ASN A 207 3.70 -10.37 8.86
C ASN A 207 4.52 -9.09 8.65
N ALA A 208 4.94 -8.80 7.41
CA ALA A 208 5.67 -7.59 7.06
C ALA A 208 4.85 -6.34 7.41
N PHE A 209 3.57 -6.32 7.03
CA PHE A 209 2.66 -5.22 7.32
C PHE A 209 2.47 -4.98 8.81
N HIS A 210 2.24 -6.04 9.59
CA HIS A 210 2.13 -5.94 11.04
C HIS A 210 3.44 -5.45 11.69
N GLN A 211 4.58 -6.05 11.31
CA GLN A 211 5.88 -5.66 11.86
C GLN A 211 6.27 -4.23 11.48
N PHE A 212 5.96 -3.79 10.27
CA PHE A 212 6.26 -2.43 9.82
C PHE A 212 5.46 -1.40 10.63
N HIS A 213 4.17 -1.62 10.85
CA HIS A 213 3.36 -0.72 11.68
C HIS A 213 3.77 -0.77 13.15
N THR A 214 4.26 -1.91 13.65
CA THR A 214 4.69 -2.03 15.05
C THR A 214 6.05 -1.36 15.31
N HIS A 215 7.01 -1.53 14.40
CA HIS A 215 8.40 -1.13 14.63
C HIS A 215 8.85 0.09 13.82
N LYS A 216 8.10 0.47 12.79
CA LYS A 216 8.46 1.55 11.84
C LYS A 216 7.30 2.55 11.61
N ALA A 217 6.31 2.62 12.51
CA ALA A 217 5.22 3.61 12.44
C ALA A 217 5.74 5.06 12.35
N GLU A 218 6.87 5.37 12.98
CA GLU A 218 7.50 6.68 12.88
C GLU A 218 7.85 7.05 11.43
N ILE A 219 8.30 6.10 10.60
CA ILE A 219 8.59 6.33 9.17
C ILE A 219 7.31 6.71 8.43
N ILE A 220 6.17 6.09 8.78
CA ILE A 220 4.87 6.44 8.23
C ILE A 220 4.55 7.89 8.58
N CYS A 221 4.52 8.24 9.87
CA CYS A 221 4.18 9.60 10.30
C CYS A 221 5.10 10.67 9.67
N PHE A 222 6.42 10.41 9.63
CA PHE A 222 7.39 11.32 9.03
C PHE A 222 7.18 11.47 7.52
N SER A 223 6.80 10.40 6.81
CA SER A 223 6.59 10.47 5.36
C SER A 223 5.49 11.47 4.97
N PHE A 224 4.42 11.59 5.76
CA PHE A 224 3.38 12.60 5.54
C PHE A 224 3.83 14.01 5.95
N CYS A 225 4.60 14.13 7.04
CA CYS A 225 5.15 15.42 7.49
C CYS A 225 6.10 16.01 6.44
N ASN A 226 6.99 15.20 5.88
CA ASN A 226 8.03 15.64 4.94
C ASN A 226 7.43 16.24 3.66
N VAL A 227 6.23 15.81 3.27
CA VAL A 227 5.54 16.31 2.08
C VAL A 227 4.44 17.34 2.40
N GLY A 228 4.31 17.72 3.68
CA GLY A 228 3.34 18.71 4.14
C GLY A 228 1.90 18.22 4.27
N LEU A 229 1.61 16.94 4.01
CA LEU A 229 0.24 16.41 4.06
C LEU A 229 -0.35 16.40 5.48
N SER A 230 0.50 16.35 6.49
CA SER A 230 0.11 16.33 7.91
C SER A 230 0.50 17.59 8.66
N LEU A 231 0.82 18.68 7.96
CA LEU A 231 1.22 19.95 8.57
C LEU A 231 0.06 20.95 8.56
N PRO A 232 -0.03 21.85 9.56
CA PRO A 232 -1.01 22.92 9.58
C PRO A 232 -0.96 23.81 8.32
N ILE A 233 -2.13 24.25 7.87
CA ILE A 233 -2.28 25.07 6.65
C ILE A 233 -1.76 26.51 6.86
N ASP A 234 -1.65 26.96 8.12
CA ASP A 234 -1.16 28.29 8.48
C ASP A 234 0.34 28.50 8.24
N GLY A 235 1.05 27.46 7.78
CA GLY A 235 2.48 27.49 7.48
C GLY A 235 3.39 27.50 8.71
N SER A 236 2.84 27.38 9.92
CA SER A 236 3.61 27.43 11.18
C SER A 236 4.67 26.34 11.28
N LEU A 237 4.50 25.23 10.54
CA LEU A 237 5.42 24.09 10.53
C LEU A 237 6.07 23.82 9.16
N ASP A 238 6.00 24.76 8.21
CA ASP A 238 6.56 24.59 6.85
C ASP A 238 8.05 24.23 6.83
N TYR A 239 8.80 24.62 7.87
CA TYR A 239 10.21 24.26 8.05
C TYR A 239 10.45 22.75 8.22
N LYS A 240 9.40 21.94 8.45
CA LYS A 240 9.46 20.48 8.53
C LYS A 240 9.32 19.79 7.17
N ILE A 241 8.96 20.52 6.12
CA ILE A 241 8.87 19.98 4.77
C ILE A 241 10.29 19.69 4.27
N ASP A 242 10.51 18.44 3.86
CA ASP A 242 11.80 17.93 3.39
C ASP A 242 11.57 17.14 2.10
N ILE A 243 11.57 17.87 0.97
CA ILE A 243 11.39 17.29 -0.36
C ILE A 243 12.77 17.09 -0.98
N LYS A 244 13.07 15.84 -1.31
CA LYS A 244 14.34 15.44 -1.92
C LYS A 244 14.71 16.32 -3.12
N GLY A 245 15.92 16.88 -3.07
CA GLY A 245 16.47 17.71 -4.15
C GLY A 245 16.13 19.19 -4.05
N PHE A 246 15.43 19.63 -3.01
CA PHE A 246 15.15 21.03 -2.74
C PHE A 246 15.77 21.45 -1.41
N GLU A 247 16.78 22.33 -1.46
CA GLU A 247 17.36 22.95 -0.27
C GLU A 247 16.74 24.34 -0.07
N ASN A 248 16.35 24.68 1.16
CA ASN A 248 15.79 26.00 1.54
C ASN A 248 14.49 26.38 0.79
N LEU A 249 13.50 25.49 0.79
CA LEU A 249 12.16 25.79 0.27
C LEU A 249 11.59 27.04 0.95
N GLN A 250 11.43 28.12 0.19
CA GLN A 250 10.64 29.27 0.61
C GLN A 250 9.19 29.06 0.16
N ILE A 251 8.36 28.60 1.09
CA ILE A 251 6.93 28.48 0.86
C ILE A 251 6.33 29.88 1.04
N ARG A 252 5.78 30.42 -0.05
CA ARG A 252 5.07 31.70 -0.03
C ARG A 252 3.59 31.40 0.14
N VAL A 253 3.06 31.74 1.31
CA VAL A 253 1.62 31.75 1.62
C VAL A 253 0.93 32.90 0.91
#